data_AF-A0A931PPK7-F1
#
_entry.id   AF-A0A931PPK7-F1
#
_cell.length_a   1.000
_cell.length_b   1.000
_cell.length_c   1.000
_cell.angle_alpha   90.00
_cell.angle_beta   90.00
_cell.angle_gamma   90.00
#
_symmetry.space_group_name_H-M   'P 1'
#
loop_
_entity.id
_entity.type
_entity.pdbx_description
1 polymer ?
#
loop_
_entity_poly.entity_id
_entity_poly.type
_entity_poly.pdbx_seq_one_letter_code
_entity_poly.pdbx_strand_id
1 'polypeptide(L)'
;YLKAVYDEPEFVVRNIWRLYGGWWDGAPARLKPAPDAVVGREVAALAGGVAALVARAKGVAAGGDLALASHLIDWAAAAEPASREVHAVRAEIYQARAAAATALMTRGIFTSTARESRARGGRRPSR
;
A
#
# COMPACT_ATOMS: atom_id res chain seq x y z
N TYR A 1 -24.73 -19.06 1.41
CA TYR A 1 -24.84 -17.93 2.35
C TYR A 1 -23.74 -18.13 3.40
N LEU A 2 -23.05 -17.09 3.90
CA LEU A 2 -21.79 -17.13 4.71
C LEU A 2 -20.45 -17.23 3.96
N LYS A 3 -20.41 -17.05 2.63
CA LYS A 3 -19.11 -16.89 1.93
C LYS A 3 -18.56 -15.49 2.22
N ALA A 4 -17.25 -15.39 2.46
CA ALA A 4 -16.50 -14.14 2.62
C ALA A 4 -16.37 -13.37 1.29
N VAL A 5 -17.50 -12.87 0.78
CA VAL A 5 -17.58 -12.18 -0.51
C VAL A 5 -17.34 -10.68 -0.35
N TYR A 6 -17.91 -10.07 0.69
CA TYR A 6 -17.77 -8.64 0.91
C TYR A 6 -16.50 -8.30 1.70
N ASP A 7 -16.29 -8.99 2.82
CA ASP A 7 -15.22 -8.76 3.78
C ASP A 7 -14.47 -10.07 4.08
N GLU A 8 -13.28 -9.96 4.65
CA GLU A 8 -12.43 -11.10 5.00
C GLU A 8 -12.55 -11.47 6.50
N PRO A 9 -12.55 -12.77 6.86
CA PRO A 9 -12.63 -13.21 8.26
C PRO A 9 -11.54 -12.62 9.16
N GLU A 10 -10.37 -12.31 8.59
CA GLU A 10 -9.27 -11.68 9.30
C GLU A 10 -9.66 -10.31 9.90
N PHE A 11 -10.45 -9.50 9.20
CA PHE A 11 -10.88 -8.20 9.71
C PHE A 11 -11.87 -8.35 10.87
N VAL A 12 -12.73 -9.37 10.84
CA VAL A 12 -13.63 -9.70 11.95
C VAL A 12 -12.82 -10.08 13.19
N VAL A 13 -11.82 -10.96 13.05
CA VAL A 13 -10.96 -11.36 14.17
C VAL A 13 -10.20 -10.16 14.74
N ARG A 14 -9.63 -9.30 13.88
CA ARG A 14 -8.94 -8.07 14.32
C ARG A 14 -9.88 -7.12 15.05
N ASN A 15 -11.14 -7.01 14.63
CA ASN A 15 -12.13 -6.18 15.31
C ASN A 15 -12.51 -6.72 16.69
N ILE A 16 -12.65 -8.04 16.85
CA ILE A 16 -12.87 -8.66 18.16
C ILE A 16 -11.66 -8.41 19.08
N TRP A 17 -10.45 -8.58 18.56
CA TRP A 17 -9.24 -8.26 19.33
C TRP A 17 -9.24 -6.80 19.78
N ARG A 18 -9.58 -5.86 18.89
CA ARG A 18 -9.62 -4.43 19.22
C ARG A 18 -10.73 -4.08 20.23
N LEU A 19 -11.85 -4.80 20.19
CA LEU A 19 -12.96 -4.63 21.13
C LEU A 19 -12.53 -4.96 22.57
N TYR A 20 -11.77 -6.04 22.76
CA TYR A 20 -11.37 -6.51 24.10
C TYR A 20 -9.97 -6.03 24.54
N GLY A 21 -9.01 -5.97 23.61
CA GLY A 21 -7.61 -5.59 23.85
C GLY A 21 -7.32 -4.10 23.68
N GLY A 22 -8.30 -3.32 23.21
CA GLY A 22 -8.14 -1.89 22.95
C GLY A 22 -7.45 -1.57 21.63
N TRP A 23 -7.19 -0.28 21.40
CA TRP A 23 -6.68 0.23 20.12
C TRP A 23 -5.16 0.17 19.97
N TRP A 24 -4.43 -0.01 21.07
CA TRP A 24 -2.97 -0.05 21.10
C TRP A 24 -2.47 -1.44 20.70
N ASP A 25 -1.45 -1.51 19.84
CA ASP A 25 -1.10 -2.73 19.10
C ASP A 25 0.15 -3.48 19.57
N GLY A 26 0.86 -3.01 20.60
CA GLY A 26 2.14 -3.61 20.98
C GLY A 26 3.33 -2.68 20.80
N ALA A 27 3.30 -1.87 19.73
CA ALA A 27 4.51 -1.28 19.17
C ALA A 27 4.66 0.20 19.59
N PRO A 28 5.65 0.56 20.42
CA PRO A 28 5.80 1.93 20.92
C PRO A 28 5.97 2.97 19.81
N ALA A 29 6.66 2.62 18.72
CA ALA A 29 6.87 3.51 17.57
C ALA A 29 5.56 3.90 16.85
N ARG A 30 4.47 3.14 17.04
CA ARG A 30 3.16 3.40 16.43
C ARG A 30 2.21 4.18 17.35
N LEU A 31 2.62 4.44 18.59
CA LEU A 31 1.80 5.21 19.54
C LEU A 31 1.67 6.69 19.14
N LYS A 32 2.78 7.29 18.68
CA LYS A 32 2.85 8.65 18.13
C LYS A 32 3.83 8.64 16.96
N PRO A 33 3.43 8.07 15.80
CA PRO A 33 4.36 7.82 14.71
C PRO A 33 4.86 9.13 14.10
N ALA A 34 6.06 9.10 13.52
CA ALA A 34 6.55 10.18 12.68
C ALA A 34 5.66 10.32 11.42
N PRO A 35 5.60 11.52 10.80
CA PRO A 35 4.87 11.69 9.54
C PRO A 35 5.42 10.77 8.44
N ASP A 36 4.54 10.20 7.61
CA ASP A 36 4.93 9.27 6.54
C ASP A 36 5.96 9.86 5.59
N ALA A 37 5.89 11.16 5.29
CA ALA A 37 6.86 11.82 4.43
C ALA A 37 8.27 11.87 5.05
N VAL A 38 8.38 11.94 6.38
CA VAL A 38 9.66 11.89 7.09
C VAL A 38 10.23 10.47 7.02
N VAL A 39 9.42 9.47 7.36
CA VAL A 39 9.83 8.06 7.30
C VAL A 39 10.20 7.65 5.87
N GLY A 40 9.39 8.04 4.89
CA GLY A 40 9.60 7.71 3.48
C GLY A 40 10.90 8.29 2.94
N ARG A 41 11.22 9.55 3.27
CA ARG A 41 12.51 10.16 2.87
C ARG A 41 13.70 9.45 3.51
N GLU A 42 13.61 9.11 4.79
CA GLU A 42 14.70 8.40 5.49
C GLU A 42 14.92 7.00 4.91
N VAL A 43 13.84 6.24 4.68
CA VAL A 43 13.92 4.91 4.06
C VAL A 43 14.46 5.00 2.63
N ALA A 44 14.03 5.99 1.85
CA ALA A 44 14.57 6.22 0.52
C ALA A 44 16.07 6.55 0.58
N ALA A 45 16.52 7.39 1.50
CA ALA A 45 17.94 7.69 1.68
C ALA A 45 18.76 6.43 2.01
N LEU A 46 18.29 5.60 2.96
CA LEU A 46 18.91 4.33 3.31
C LEU A 46 18.99 3.35 2.12
N ALA A 47 18.00 3.38 1.22
CA ALA A 47 17.94 2.53 0.03
C ALA A 47 18.83 3.03 -1.12
N GLY A 48 19.45 4.21 -1.03
CA GLY A 48 20.20 4.83 -2.12
C GLY A 48 19.38 5.77 -3.02
N GLY A 49 18.25 6.27 -2.51
CA GLY A 49 17.34 7.20 -3.17
C GLY A 49 15.98 6.60 -3.53
N VAL A 50 15.04 7.46 -3.93
CA VAL A 50 13.66 7.06 -4.30
C VAL A 50 13.67 6.09 -5.47
N ALA A 51 14.52 6.29 -6.48
CA ALA A 51 14.62 5.39 -7.62
C ALA A 51 15.03 3.96 -7.22
N ALA A 52 15.97 3.81 -6.27
CA ALA A 52 16.38 2.51 -5.76
C ALA A 52 15.26 1.84 -4.96
N LEU A 53 14.53 2.60 -4.15
CA LEU A 53 13.36 2.11 -3.41
C LEU A 53 12.24 1.64 -4.35
N VAL A 54 11.97 2.39 -5.42
CA VAL A 54 11.01 2.02 -6.48
C VAL A 54 11.45 0.75 -7.20
N ALA A 55 12.73 0.62 -7.57
CA ALA A 55 13.27 -0.58 -8.19
C ALA A 55 13.12 -1.80 -7.28
N ARG A 56 13.38 -1.64 -5.97
CA ARG A 56 13.15 -2.70 -4.99
C ARG A 56 11.68 -3.08 -4.89
N ALA A 57 10.77 -2.11 -4.86
CA ALA A 57 9.33 -2.36 -4.85
C ALA A 57 8.88 -3.20 -6.06
N LYS A 58 9.37 -2.88 -7.27
CA LYS A 58 9.12 -3.68 -8.49
C LYS A 58 9.64 -5.10 -8.36
N GLY A 59 10.88 -5.27 -7.89
CA GLY A 59 11.47 -6.60 -7.72
C GLY A 59 10.72 -7.47 -6.72
N VAL A 60 10.30 -6.89 -5.60
CA VAL A 60 9.48 -7.57 -4.58
C VAL A 60 8.10 -7.94 -5.15
N ALA A 61 7.47 -7.04 -5.90
CA ALA A 61 6.19 -7.32 -6.58
C ALA A 61 6.31 -8.45 -7.61
N ALA A 62 7.39 -8.46 -8.41
CA ALA A 62 7.66 -9.53 -9.36
C ALA A 62 7.90 -10.89 -8.68
N GLY A 63 8.42 -10.87 -7.45
CA GLY A 63 8.53 -12.05 -6.58
C GLY A 63 7.21 -12.49 -5.92
N GLY A 64 6.11 -11.77 -6.14
CA GLY A 64 4.78 -12.11 -5.64
C GLY A 64 4.41 -11.52 -4.28
N ASP A 65 5.34 -10.89 -3.56
CA ASP A 65 5.04 -10.26 -2.26
C ASP A 65 4.47 -8.84 -2.46
N LEU A 66 3.22 -8.80 -2.91
CA LEU A 66 2.53 -7.55 -3.20
C LEU A 66 2.28 -6.69 -1.94
N ALA A 67 2.19 -7.31 -0.76
CA ALA A 67 1.97 -6.60 0.49
C ALA A 67 3.22 -5.79 0.87
N LEU A 68 4.41 -6.41 0.84
CA LEU A 68 5.66 -5.71 1.07
C LEU A 68 5.94 -4.68 -0.03
N ALA A 69 5.69 -5.02 -1.30
CA ALA A 69 5.85 -4.08 -2.40
C ALA A 69 5.00 -2.81 -2.22
N SER A 70 3.77 -2.94 -1.71
CA SER A 70 2.92 -1.78 -1.34
C SER A 70 3.57 -0.88 -0.31
N HIS A 71 4.16 -1.43 0.75
CA HIS A 71 4.84 -0.61 1.77
C HIS A 71 5.99 0.20 1.16
N LEU A 72 6.83 -0.46 0.35
CA LEU A 72 7.98 0.21 -0.27
C LEU A 72 7.56 1.33 -1.22
N ILE A 73 6.56 1.08 -2.07
CA ILE A 73 6.10 2.09 -3.02
C ILE A 73 5.31 3.22 -2.34
N ASP A 74 4.62 2.96 -1.23
CA ASP A 74 3.95 4.00 -0.44
C ASP A 74 4.98 4.90 0.27
N TRP A 75 6.09 4.35 0.78
CA TRP A 75 7.19 5.16 1.30
C TRP A 75 7.85 6.01 0.20
N ALA A 76 8.05 5.46 -0.99
CA ALA A 76 8.53 6.24 -2.14
C ALA A 76 7.55 7.37 -2.50
N ALA A 77 6.24 7.08 -2.50
CA ALA A 77 5.21 8.08 -2.81
C ALA A 77 5.08 9.15 -1.70
N ALA A 78 5.33 8.80 -0.45
CA ALA A 78 5.38 9.75 0.65
C ALA A 78 6.65 10.64 0.59
N ALA A 79 7.77 10.09 0.12
CA ALA A 79 9.01 10.83 -0.08
C ALA A 79 8.91 11.83 -1.23
N GLU A 80 8.31 11.42 -2.36
CA GLU A 80 8.11 12.26 -3.55
C GLU A 80 6.64 12.26 -4.04
N PRO A 81 5.74 13.00 -3.37
CA PRO A 81 4.31 12.96 -3.67
C PRO A 81 3.92 13.42 -5.08
N ALA A 82 4.78 14.20 -5.74
CA ALA A 82 4.56 14.71 -7.09
C ALA A 82 5.21 13.85 -8.19
N SER A 83 5.98 12.82 -7.82
CA SER A 83 6.70 11.99 -8.80
C SER A 83 5.75 11.12 -9.61
N ARG A 84 5.60 11.46 -10.89
CA ARG A 84 4.74 10.71 -11.83
C ARG A 84 5.19 9.26 -11.99
N GLU A 85 6.51 9.04 -11.97
CA GLU A 85 7.10 7.70 -12.10
C GLU A 85 6.74 6.82 -10.90
N VAL A 86 6.91 7.34 -9.68
CA VAL A 86 6.52 6.63 -8.44
C VAL A 86 5.04 6.27 -8.49
N HIS A 87 4.18 7.21 -8.88
CA HIS A 87 2.74 6.97 -8.99
C HIS A 87 2.38 5.97 -10.10
N ALA A 88 3.12 5.91 -11.20
CA ALA A 88 2.90 4.88 -12.23
C ALA A 88 3.14 3.47 -11.66
N VAL A 89 4.24 3.27 -10.93
CA VAL A 89 4.59 1.98 -10.32
C VAL A 89 3.63 1.63 -9.18
N ARG A 90 3.25 2.64 -8.37
CA ARG A 90 2.24 2.48 -7.31
C ARG A 90 0.93 1.98 -7.87
N ALA A 91 0.49 2.54 -9.01
CA ALA A 91 -0.72 2.08 -9.66
C ALA A 91 -0.63 0.62 -10.13
N GLU A 92 0.51 0.20 -10.68
CA GLU A 92 0.73 -1.19 -11.13
C GLU A 92 0.66 -2.17 -9.95
N ILE A 93 1.37 -1.88 -8.85
CA ILE A 93 1.38 -2.74 -7.65
C ILE A 93 -0.02 -2.87 -7.05
N TYR A 94 -0.75 -1.76 -6.90
CA TYR A 94 -2.11 -1.80 -6.35
C TYR A 94 -3.12 -2.46 -7.28
N GLN A 95 -2.89 -2.45 -8.59
CA GLN A 95 -3.71 -3.23 -9.53
C GLN A 95 -3.46 -4.73 -9.41
N ALA A 96 -2.20 -5.13 -9.25
CA ALA A 96 -1.88 -6.51 -8.95
C ALA A 96 -2.52 -6.97 -7.62
N ARG A 97 -2.50 -6.13 -6.57
CA ARG A 97 -3.22 -6.44 -5.31
C ARG A 97 -4.72 -6.55 -5.51
N ALA A 98 -5.33 -5.65 -6.29
CA ALA A 98 -6.75 -5.73 -6.59
C ALA A 98 -7.12 -7.02 -7.33
N ALA A 99 -6.29 -7.45 -8.29
CA ALA A 99 -6.49 -8.69 -9.02
C ALA A 99 -6.35 -9.94 -8.12
N ALA A 100 -5.42 -9.90 -7.16
CA ALA A 100 -5.20 -11.00 -6.19
C ALA A 100 -6.23 -11.02 -5.04
N ALA A 101 -6.96 -9.92 -4.81
CA ALA A 101 -7.91 -9.80 -3.72
C ALA A 101 -9.14 -10.69 -3.91
N THR A 102 -9.54 -11.41 -2.87
CA THR A 102 -10.67 -12.35 -2.89
C THR A 102 -11.99 -11.69 -2.51
N ALA A 103 -11.98 -10.70 -1.61
CA ALA A 103 -13.18 -9.99 -1.20
C ALA A 103 -13.37 -8.66 -1.94
N LEU A 104 -14.63 -8.21 -2.03
CA LEU A 104 -14.99 -6.97 -2.71
C LEU A 104 -14.41 -5.74 -2.04
N MET A 105 -14.33 -5.72 -0.70
CA MET A 105 -13.84 -4.57 0.06
C MET A 105 -12.36 -4.30 -0.25
N THR A 106 -11.47 -5.28 -0.08
CA THR A 106 -10.04 -5.12 -0.38
C THR A 106 -9.81 -4.82 -1.86
N ARG A 107 -10.49 -5.54 -2.77
CA ARG A 107 -10.42 -5.26 -4.21
C ARG A 107 -10.81 -3.81 -4.53
N GLY A 108 -11.89 -3.31 -3.92
CA GLY A 108 -12.37 -1.94 -4.11
C GLY A 108 -11.34 -0.90 -3.66
N ILE A 109 -10.80 -1.07 -2.45
CA ILE A 109 -9.77 -0.15 -1.89
C ILE A 109 -8.54 -0.12 -2.81
N PHE A 110 -7.97 -1.28 -3.14
CA PHE A 110 -6.77 -1.35 -3.98
C PHE A 110 -7.02 -0.79 -5.39
N THR A 111 -8.21 -1.04 -5.96
CA THR A 111 -8.60 -0.47 -7.26
C THR A 111 -8.68 1.06 -7.19
N SER A 112 -9.25 1.63 -6.12
CA SER A 112 -9.33 3.09 -5.93
C SER A 112 -7.94 3.70 -5.85
N THR A 113 -7.08 3.15 -4.99
CA THR A 113 -5.70 3.61 -4.81
C THR A 113 -4.93 3.61 -6.12
N ALA A 114 -5.07 2.55 -6.91
CA ALA A 114 -4.44 2.48 -8.22
C ALA A 114 -4.97 3.55 -9.19
N ARG A 115 -6.28 3.82 -9.21
CA ARG A 115 -6.88 4.86 -10.07
C ARG A 115 -6.37 6.25 -9.70
N GLU A 116 -6.33 6.57 -8.42
CA GLU A 116 -5.78 7.83 -7.90
C GLU A 116 -4.32 8.01 -8.31
N SER A 117 -3.50 6.97 -8.16
CA SER A 117 -2.10 7.00 -8.59
C SER A 117 -1.96 7.14 -10.12
N ARG A 118 -2.78 6.47 -10.94
CA ARG A 118 -2.75 6.69 -12.41
C ARG A 118 -3.04 8.14 -12.79
N ALA A 119 -4.02 8.76 -12.12
CA ALA A 119 -4.37 10.16 -12.34
C ALA A 119 -3.18 11.09 -12.04
N ARG A 120 -2.41 10.81 -10.98
CA ARG A 120 -1.18 11.54 -10.64
C ARG A 120 -0.01 11.22 -11.57
N GLY A 121 0.09 9.98 -12.07
CA GLY A 121 1.12 9.53 -13.01
C GLY A 121 0.95 10.04 -14.45
N GLY A 122 -0.16 10.70 -14.77
CA GLY A 122 -0.41 11.27 -16.09
C GLY A 122 -0.96 10.29 -17.14
N ARG A 123 -1.26 9.03 -16.77
CA ARG A 123 -2.01 8.10 -17.63
C ARG A 123 -3.50 8.20 -17.33
N ARG A 124 -4.22 8.98 -18.14
CA ARG A 124 -5.69 8.92 -18.18
C ARG A 124 -6.08 7.57 -18.82
N PRO A 125 -7.04 6.80 -18.27
CA PRO A 125 -7.46 5.55 -18.92
C PRO A 125 -8.06 5.87 -20.28
N SER A 126 -7.69 5.12 -21.33
CA SER A 126 -8.47 5.09 -22.57
C SER A 126 -9.88 4.60 -22.23
N ARG A 127 -10.89 5.34 -22.70
CA ARG A 127 -12.30 5.01 -22.55
C ARG A 127 -12.64 3.68 -23.21
#